data_AF-A0A955GDE7-F1
#
_entry.id   AF-A0A955GDE7-F1
#
_cell.length_a   1.000
_cell.length_b   1.000
_cell.length_c   1.000
_cell.angle_alpha   90.00
_cell.angle_beta   90.00
_cell.angle_gamma   90.00
#
_symmetry.space_group_name_H-M   'P 1'
#
loop_
_entity.id
_entity.type
_entity.pdbx_description
1 polymer ?
#
loop_
_entity_poly.entity_id
_entity_poly.type
_entity_poly.pdbx_seq_one_letter_code
_entity_poly.pdbx_strand_id
1 'polypeptide(L)'
;MSRQSRSISSDVGLLAAAAVMPGTLQQSMIERDAVDQGLATGLTMALAFSIAILMQDGIEAATNQFIDEDSRKDSFQAGILASGVAVGIGLIAQRLLHQTDSEQMPRSIARTLSYWMTVAGAAGVTLRGLGAILGDDIENGGGKKQLASTLFIFPLGVLLALLFDFVKYRQIVSIKQNPVVSSPAKALTAGIAIIAGLTVVSRSEKYIAHHVQKYVDSHAKPLAKGWLPIGHVASVATLAGIGWYGISKLYRKIESSQNTVEKIFSRNPDEIYVSGSTSSHVSWQTLSLQGRRHIGTRISKQQLNEDLHIKNALEPIRIYVGY
;
A
#
# COMPACT_ATOMS: atom_id res chain seq x y z
N MET A 1 -19.00 19.35 23.09
CA MET A 1 -18.41 18.52 22.03
C MET A 1 -17.23 17.76 22.63
N SER A 2 -17.40 16.49 22.98
CA SER A 2 -16.32 15.67 23.55
C SER A 2 -15.24 15.47 22.48
N ARG A 3 -13.99 15.86 22.77
CA ARG A 3 -12.83 15.44 21.98
C ARG A 3 -12.78 13.90 22.05
N GLN A 4 -13.25 13.22 21.01
CA GLN A 4 -13.00 11.78 20.84
C GLN A 4 -11.48 11.57 20.91
N SER A 5 -11.00 10.88 21.94
CA SER A 5 -9.61 10.45 22.00
C SER A 5 -9.31 9.63 20.75
N ARG A 6 -8.31 10.03 19.96
CA ARG A 6 -7.85 9.25 18.81
C ARG A 6 -7.34 7.89 19.29
N SER A 7 -7.73 6.82 18.63
CA SER A 7 -7.21 5.46 18.87
C SER A 7 -5.78 5.34 18.33
N ILE A 8 -4.95 4.56 19.03
CA ILE A 8 -3.57 4.24 18.61
C ILE A 8 -3.52 3.66 17.19
N SER A 9 -4.52 2.87 16.79
CA SER A 9 -4.65 2.31 15.44
C SER A 9 -4.70 3.40 14.36
N SER A 10 -5.40 4.51 14.63
CA SER A 10 -5.45 5.65 13.71
C SER A 10 -4.08 6.29 13.51
N ASP A 11 -3.28 6.40 14.58
CA ASP A 11 -1.95 6.99 14.51
C ASP A 11 -0.95 6.03 13.86
N VAL A 12 -1.06 4.72 14.14
CA VAL A 12 -0.33 3.65 13.42
C VAL A 12 -0.63 3.68 11.93
N GLY A 13 -1.91 3.82 11.55
CA GLY A 13 -2.33 3.97 10.16
C GLY A 13 -1.68 5.18 9.48
N LEU A 14 -1.68 6.34 10.14
CA LEU A 14 -1.06 7.55 9.60
C LEU A 14 0.47 7.38 9.46
N LEU A 15 1.12 6.76 10.45
CA LEU A 15 2.55 6.51 10.44
C LEU A 15 2.95 5.55 9.31
N ALA A 16 2.19 4.47 9.12
CA ALA A 16 2.38 3.51 8.05
C ALA A 16 2.17 4.15 6.66
N ALA A 17 1.14 4.98 6.50
CA ALA A 17 0.91 5.72 5.27
C ALA A 17 2.07 6.69 4.96
N ALA A 18 2.56 7.40 5.98
CA ALA A 18 3.73 8.28 5.85
C ALA A 18 4.99 7.49 5.48
N ALA A 19 5.16 6.27 5.98
CA ALA A 19 6.29 5.41 5.66
C ALA A 19 6.28 4.87 4.22
N VAL A 20 5.12 4.73 3.59
CA VAL A 20 5.04 4.28 2.19
C VAL A 20 5.20 5.43 1.18
N MET A 21 4.89 6.67 1.60
CA MET A 21 4.90 7.85 0.73
C MET A 21 6.23 8.07 -0.04
N PRO A 22 7.43 7.93 0.56
CA PRO A 22 8.68 8.11 -0.20
C PRO A 22 8.81 7.14 -1.38
N GLY A 23 8.37 5.88 -1.19
CA GLY A 23 8.39 4.86 -2.23
C GLY A 23 7.45 5.16 -3.39
N THR A 24 6.33 5.84 -3.15
CA THR A 24 5.40 6.20 -4.22
C THR A 24 5.93 7.35 -5.06
N LEU A 25 6.75 8.23 -4.49
CA LEU A 25 7.40 9.37 -5.17
C LEU A 25 8.61 8.95 -6.00
N GLN A 26 8.97 7.67 -6.05
CA GLN A 26 10.02 7.18 -6.93
C GLN A 26 9.61 7.35 -8.39
N GLN A 27 10.59 7.67 -9.24
CA GLN A 27 10.34 7.86 -10.66
C GLN A 27 9.99 6.52 -11.31
N SER A 28 8.85 6.49 -12.00
CA SER A 28 8.47 5.40 -12.88
C SER A 28 9.20 5.54 -14.22
N MET A 29 9.38 4.43 -14.94
CA MET A 29 9.83 4.41 -16.35
C MET A 29 8.86 5.16 -17.30
N ILE A 30 7.70 5.56 -16.79
CA ILE A 30 6.68 6.36 -17.49
C ILE A 30 6.61 7.73 -16.81
N GLU A 31 6.82 8.81 -17.58
CA GLU A 31 6.58 10.17 -17.12
C GLU A 31 5.11 10.34 -16.70
N ARG A 32 4.91 10.81 -15.47
CA ARG A 32 3.60 11.12 -14.89
C ARG A 32 3.54 12.60 -14.61
N ASP A 33 2.40 13.23 -14.89
CA ASP A 33 2.18 14.60 -14.43
C ASP A 33 2.00 14.64 -12.90
N ALA A 34 2.02 15.84 -12.31
CA ALA A 34 1.93 15.99 -10.86
C ALA A 34 0.57 15.51 -10.29
N VAL A 35 -0.50 15.56 -11.08
CA VAL A 35 -1.85 15.19 -10.65
C VAL A 35 -1.98 13.68 -10.56
N ASP A 36 -1.57 12.97 -11.62
CA ASP A 36 -1.59 11.51 -11.70
C ASP A 36 -0.65 10.91 -10.63
N GLN A 37 0.51 11.51 -10.41
CA GLN A 37 1.43 11.13 -9.35
C GLN A 37 0.86 11.35 -7.93
N GLY A 38 0.18 12.48 -7.73
CA GLY A 38 -0.51 12.80 -6.48
C GLY A 38 -1.66 11.82 -6.18
N LEU A 39 -2.45 11.47 -7.20
CA LEU A 39 -3.55 10.49 -7.08
C LEU A 39 -3.00 9.09 -6.75
N ALA A 40 -1.98 8.62 -7.46
CA ALA A 40 -1.36 7.33 -7.18
C ALA A 40 -0.79 7.26 -5.75
N THR A 41 -0.11 8.32 -5.32
CA THR A 41 0.42 8.45 -3.95
C THR A 41 -0.70 8.43 -2.93
N GLY A 42 -1.75 9.24 -3.11
CA GLY A 42 -2.89 9.32 -2.21
C GLY A 42 -3.64 7.99 -2.06
N LEU A 43 -3.91 7.30 -3.17
CA LEU A 43 -4.57 5.98 -3.15
C LEU A 43 -3.71 4.94 -2.43
N THR A 44 -2.39 4.91 -2.71
CA THR A 44 -1.47 3.98 -2.04
C THR A 44 -1.39 4.25 -0.54
N MET A 45 -1.29 5.52 -0.15
CA MET A 45 -1.27 5.93 1.26
C MET A 45 -2.59 5.61 1.97
N ALA A 46 -3.74 5.77 1.31
CA ALA A 46 -5.05 5.41 1.87
C ALA A 46 -5.18 3.90 2.12
N LEU A 47 -4.67 3.07 1.19
CA LEU A 47 -4.62 1.62 1.38
C LEU A 47 -3.68 1.22 2.51
N ALA A 48 -2.47 1.80 2.53
CA ALA A 48 -1.50 1.60 3.59
C ALA A 48 -2.07 1.93 4.97
N PHE A 49 -2.72 3.09 5.08
CA PHE A 49 -3.42 3.55 6.27
C PHE A 49 -4.43 2.51 6.76
N SER A 50 -5.28 2.03 5.85
CA SER A 50 -6.40 1.14 6.18
C SER A 50 -5.94 -0.24 6.60
N ILE A 51 -4.99 -0.83 5.87
CA ILE A 51 -4.45 -2.15 6.21
C ILE A 51 -3.70 -2.08 7.54
N ALA A 52 -2.94 -1.02 7.81
CA ALA A 52 -2.24 -0.85 9.07
C ALA A 52 -3.19 -0.69 10.27
N ILE A 53 -4.31 0.03 10.11
CA ILE A 53 -5.38 0.07 11.13
C ILE A 53 -5.88 -1.33 11.42
N LEU A 54 -6.25 -2.08 10.38
CA LEU A 54 -6.78 -3.44 10.54
C LEU A 54 -5.78 -4.35 11.26
N MET A 55 -4.50 -4.27 10.91
CA MET A 55 -3.45 -5.04 11.60
C MET A 55 -3.31 -4.61 13.06
N GLN A 56 -3.31 -3.30 13.35
CA GLN A 56 -3.19 -2.81 14.72
C GLN A 56 -4.39 -3.22 15.58
N ASP A 57 -5.62 -3.11 15.05
CA ASP A 57 -6.82 -3.54 15.77
C ASP A 57 -6.82 -5.05 16.02
N GLY A 58 -6.31 -5.85 15.07
CA GLY A 58 -6.09 -7.28 15.28
C GLY A 58 -5.08 -7.56 16.40
N ILE A 59 -4.00 -6.78 16.48
CA ILE A 59 -3.01 -6.87 17.57
C ILE A 59 -3.66 -6.50 18.91
N GLU A 60 -4.39 -5.39 19.00
CA GLU A 60 -5.10 -5.00 20.23
C GLU A 60 -6.13 -6.06 20.65
N ALA A 61 -6.93 -6.56 19.72
CA ALA A 61 -7.97 -7.55 20.00
C ALA A 61 -7.39 -8.87 20.53
N ALA A 62 -6.25 -9.31 19.98
CA ALA A 62 -5.54 -10.48 20.50
C ALA A 62 -4.94 -10.20 21.89
N THR A 63 -4.40 -9.00 22.09
CA THR A 63 -3.75 -8.58 23.35
C THR A 63 -4.74 -8.49 24.50
N ASN A 64 -5.93 -7.92 24.26
CA ASN A 64 -6.99 -7.77 25.25
C ASN A 64 -7.59 -9.10 25.75
N GLN A 65 -7.29 -10.24 25.11
CA GLN A 65 -7.68 -11.56 25.63
C GLN A 65 -6.83 -12.03 26.80
N PHE A 66 -5.65 -11.43 27.00
CA PHE A 66 -4.65 -11.89 27.96
C PHE A 66 -4.39 -10.88 29.10
N ILE A 67 -5.15 -9.79 29.17
CA ILE A 67 -4.94 -8.69 30.13
C ILE A 67 -6.25 -8.41 30.85
N ASP A 68 -6.18 -8.23 32.17
CA ASP A 68 -7.30 -7.71 32.96
C ASP A 68 -7.45 -6.18 32.75
N GLU A 69 -8.69 -5.73 32.52
CA GLU A 69 -9.01 -4.35 32.10
C GLU A 69 -8.57 -3.25 33.09
N ASP A 70 -8.29 -3.57 34.35
CA ASP A 70 -8.12 -2.59 35.42
C ASP A 70 -6.73 -1.91 35.49
N SER A 71 -5.70 -2.42 34.80
CA SER A 71 -4.34 -1.86 34.86
C SER A 71 -3.89 -1.22 33.56
N ARG A 72 -3.95 0.13 33.51
CA ARG A 72 -3.52 0.92 32.35
C ARG A 72 -2.03 0.80 32.03
N LYS A 73 -1.18 0.59 33.05
CA LYS A 73 0.26 0.36 32.87
C LYS A 73 0.52 -0.99 32.21
N ASP A 74 -0.23 -2.01 32.61
CA ASP A 74 -0.12 -3.35 32.04
C ASP A 74 -0.64 -3.37 30.59
N SER A 75 -1.72 -2.64 30.31
CA SER A 75 -2.21 -2.41 28.94
C SER A 75 -1.16 -1.75 28.05
N PHE A 76 -0.43 -0.73 28.54
CA PHE A 76 0.64 -0.08 27.79
C PHE A 76 1.82 -1.03 27.49
N GLN A 77 2.32 -1.73 28.52
CA GLN A 77 3.45 -2.66 28.39
C GLN A 77 3.10 -3.84 27.49
N ALA A 78 1.90 -4.40 27.65
CA ALA A 78 1.42 -5.48 26.82
C ALA A 78 1.21 -5.02 25.37
N GLY A 79 0.77 -3.79 25.13
CA GLY A 79 0.71 -3.21 23.78
C GLY A 79 2.08 -3.10 23.10
N ILE A 80 3.14 -2.72 23.84
CA ILE A 80 4.51 -2.75 23.33
C ILE A 80 4.94 -4.19 23.03
N LEU A 81 4.74 -5.10 23.96
CA LEU A 81 5.12 -6.50 23.82
C LEU A 81 4.42 -7.15 22.62
N ALA A 82 3.11 -6.98 22.50
CA ALA A 82 2.31 -7.51 21.40
C ALA A 82 2.73 -6.92 20.06
N SER A 83 3.01 -5.61 20.00
CA SER A 83 3.54 -4.96 18.79
C SER A 83 4.91 -5.53 18.41
N GLY A 84 5.79 -5.79 19.38
CA GLY A 84 7.09 -6.44 19.16
C GLY A 84 6.97 -7.90 18.71
N VAL A 85 6.05 -8.66 19.29
CA VAL A 85 5.73 -10.04 18.88
C VAL A 85 5.19 -10.04 17.45
N ALA A 86 4.30 -9.11 17.10
CA ALA A 86 3.77 -8.96 15.74
C ALA A 86 4.88 -8.67 14.71
N VAL A 87 5.86 -7.84 15.07
CA VAL A 87 7.07 -7.63 14.24
C VAL A 87 7.81 -8.96 14.02
N GLY A 88 8.09 -9.70 15.09
CA GLY A 88 8.78 -10.99 15.02
C GLY A 88 8.06 -12.02 14.16
N ILE A 89 6.76 -12.24 14.42
CA ILE A 89 5.92 -13.17 13.64
C ILE A 89 5.88 -12.73 12.18
N GLY A 90 5.67 -11.44 11.90
CA GLY A 90 5.57 -10.94 10.53
C GLY A 90 6.88 -11.12 9.75
N LEU A 91 8.04 -10.94 10.38
CA LEU A 91 9.35 -11.17 9.76
C LEU A 91 9.61 -12.67 9.50
N ILE A 92 9.28 -13.53 10.46
CA ILE A 92 9.41 -14.99 10.31
C ILE A 92 8.48 -15.48 9.19
N ALA A 93 7.21 -15.07 9.20
CA ALA A 93 6.24 -15.43 8.19
C ALA A 93 6.67 -14.94 6.79
N GLN A 94 7.20 -13.73 6.65
CA GLN A 94 7.75 -13.26 5.37
C GLN A 94 8.91 -14.11 4.86
N ARG A 95 9.78 -14.63 5.75
CA ARG A 95 10.87 -15.55 5.36
C ARG A 95 10.34 -16.92 4.94
N LEU A 96 9.40 -17.48 5.69
CA LEU A 96 8.80 -18.79 5.40
C LEU A 96 7.94 -18.76 4.13
N LEU A 97 7.24 -17.65 3.91
CA LEU A 97 6.40 -17.39 2.75
C LEU A 97 7.17 -16.70 1.62
N HIS A 98 8.49 -16.90 1.52
CA HIS A 98 9.28 -16.31 0.44
C HIS A 98 8.64 -16.58 -0.93
N GLN A 99 8.81 -15.63 -1.84
CA GLN A 99 8.28 -15.74 -3.20
C GLN A 99 8.85 -16.98 -3.89
N THR A 100 8.01 -17.70 -4.61
CA THR A 100 8.37 -18.86 -5.43
C THR A 100 7.84 -18.67 -6.84
N ASP A 101 8.48 -19.29 -7.81
CA ASP A 101 7.94 -19.35 -9.17
C ASP A 101 6.61 -20.11 -9.13
N SER A 102 5.57 -19.61 -9.82
CA SER A 102 4.18 -20.13 -9.78
C SER A 102 3.46 -20.06 -8.42
N GLU A 103 3.70 -19.00 -7.63
CA GLU A 103 3.06 -18.80 -6.31
C GLU A 103 1.52 -18.75 -6.38
N GLN A 104 0.86 -19.54 -5.51
CA GLN A 104 -0.60 -19.49 -5.34
C GLN A 104 -1.01 -18.18 -4.63
N MET A 105 -2.17 -17.63 -5.03
CA MET A 105 -2.69 -16.36 -4.50
C MET A 105 -2.79 -16.29 -2.96
N PRO A 106 -3.20 -17.35 -2.22
CA PRO A 106 -3.24 -17.29 -0.76
C PRO A 106 -1.88 -17.04 -0.12
N ARG A 107 -0.79 -17.57 -0.71
CA ARG A 107 0.58 -17.43 -0.18
C ARG A 107 1.08 -15.99 -0.34
N SER A 108 0.82 -15.37 -1.50
CA SER A 108 1.20 -13.97 -1.75
C SER A 108 0.40 -12.99 -0.89
N ILE A 109 -0.89 -13.26 -0.68
CA ILE A 109 -1.73 -12.51 0.27
C ILE A 109 -1.17 -12.65 1.69
N ALA A 110 -0.91 -13.87 2.16
CA ALA A 110 -0.37 -14.11 3.49
C ALA A 110 0.98 -13.42 3.72
N ARG A 111 1.89 -13.45 2.72
CA ARG A 111 3.15 -12.72 2.77
C ARG A 111 2.93 -11.20 2.85
N THR A 112 1.97 -10.68 2.08
CA THR A 112 1.64 -9.25 2.08
C THR A 112 1.05 -8.80 3.41
N LEU A 113 0.12 -9.57 3.99
CA LEU A 113 -0.43 -9.29 5.32
C LEU A 113 0.64 -9.41 6.40
N SER A 114 1.56 -10.37 6.29
CA SER A 114 2.71 -10.50 7.21
C SER A 114 3.63 -9.29 7.17
N TYR A 115 3.85 -8.71 5.98
CA TYR A 115 4.57 -7.45 5.83
C TYR A 115 3.83 -6.30 6.54
N TRP A 116 2.53 -6.17 6.34
CA TRP A 116 1.74 -5.13 7.00
C TRP A 116 1.65 -5.32 8.51
N MET A 117 1.66 -6.55 9.00
CA MET A 117 1.75 -6.86 10.43
C MET A 117 3.09 -6.41 11.03
N THR A 118 4.20 -6.61 10.30
CA THR A 118 5.50 -6.05 10.71
C THR A 118 5.49 -4.52 10.72
N VAL A 119 4.90 -3.88 9.70
CA VAL A 119 4.82 -2.41 9.63
C VAL A 119 3.96 -1.86 10.77
N ALA A 120 2.78 -2.43 11.02
CA ALA A 120 1.87 -2.01 12.08
C ALA A 120 2.50 -2.22 13.47
N GLY A 121 3.12 -3.38 13.72
CA GLY A 121 3.84 -3.64 14.96
C GLY A 121 5.02 -2.69 15.18
N ALA A 122 5.82 -2.41 14.14
CA ALA A 122 6.92 -1.45 14.24
C ALA A 122 6.39 -0.04 14.56
N ALA A 123 5.36 0.41 13.84
CA ALA A 123 4.68 1.67 14.10
C ALA A 123 4.09 1.75 15.52
N GLY A 124 3.49 0.67 16.01
CA GLY A 124 2.95 0.54 17.36
C GLY A 124 4.02 0.67 18.45
N VAL A 125 5.17 0.01 18.27
CA VAL A 125 6.33 0.16 19.18
C VAL A 125 6.87 1.59 19.12
N THR A 126 7.06 2.15 17.92
CA THR A 126 7.59 3.52 17.75
C THR A 126 6.70 4.56 18.43
N LEU A 127 5.39 4.52 18.20
CA LEU A 127 4.46 5.51 18.76
C LEU A 127 4.36 5.39 20.29
N ARG A 128 4.29 4.16 20.83
CA ARG A 128 4.26 3.94 22.28
C ARG A 128 5.58 4.32 22.94
N GLY A 129 6.71 3.94 22.35
CA GLY A 129 8.04 4.32 22.84
C GLY A 129 8.23 5.84 22.86
N LEU A 130 7.78 6.54 21.82
CA LEU A 130 7.80 8.00 21.79
C LEU A 130 6.90 8.61 22.87
N GLY A 131 5.69 8.06 23.08
CA GLY A 131 4.80 8.48 24.16
C GLY A 131 5.46 8.36 25.55
N ALA A 132 6.18 7.26 25.80
CA ALA A 132 6.95 7.08 27.03
C ALA A 132 8.09 8.10 27.19
N ILE A 133 8.85 8.39 26.11
CA ILE A 133 9.97 9.34 26.14
C ILE A 133 9.49 10.79 26.31
N LEU A 134 8.40 11.17 25.65
CA LEU A 134 7.82 12.52 25.75
C LEU A 134 7.05 12.74 27.06
N GLY A 135 7.06 11.75 27.95
CA GLY A 135 6.42 11.81 29.26
C GLY A 135 4.92 12.07 29.15
N ASP A 136 4.24 11.40 28.20
CA ASP A 136 2.77 11.33 28.30
C ASP A 136 2.47 10.68 29.64
N ASP A 137 1.93 11.45 30.59
CA ASP A 137 1.57 10.92 31.90
C ASP A 137 0.54 9.83 31.65
N ILE A 138 0.98 8.58 31.82
CA ILE A 138 0.15 7.37 31.71
C ILE A 138 -1.09 7.51 32.63
N GLU A 139 -0.99 8.33 33.68
CA GLU A 139 -2.03 8.63 34.67
C GLU A 139 -2.93 9.84 34.35
N ASN A 140 -2.49 10.89 33.65
CA ASN A 140 -3.25 12.14 33.49
C ASN A 140 -3.43 12.55 32.02
N GLY A 141 -4.59 12.19 31.46
CA GLY A 141 -4.99 12.33 30.05
C GLY A 141 -4.52 13.62 29.35
N GLY A 142 -3.49 13.49 28.51
CA GLY A 142 -2.78 14.60 27.86
C GLY A 142 -3.36 15.06 26.52
N GLY A 143 -4.53 15.72 26.52
CA GLY A 143 -5.10 16.34 25.31
C GLY A 143 -4.30 17.50 24.69
N LYS A 144 -3.17 17.91 25.31
CA LYS A 144 -2.21 18.92 24.78
C LYS A 144 -0.93 18.30 24.19
N LYS A 145 -0.53 17.10 24.61
CA LYS A 145 0.70 16.41 24.13
C LYS A 145 0.45 15.54 22.88
N GLN A 146 -0.79 15.08 22.68
CA GLN A 146 -1.23 14.34 21.49
C GLN A 146 -1.14 15.14 20.17
N LEU A 147 -1.15 16.49 20.24
CA LEU A 147 -0.90 17.36 19.09
C LEU A 147 0.59 17.39 18.71
N ALA A 148 1.49 17.30 19.68
CA ALA A 148 2.93 17.24 19.44
C ALA A 148 3.30 15.92 18.76
N SER A 149 2.76 14.78 19.22
CA SER A 149 3.00 13.48 18.56
C SER A 149 2.51 13.45 17.11
N THR A 150 1.38 14.09 16.80
CA THR A 150 0.84 14.18 15.43
C THR A 150 1.77 14.93 14.46
N LEU A 151 2.46 15.98 14.94
CA LEU A 151 3.45 16.72 14.15
C LEU A 151 4.67 15.86 13.79
N PHE A 152 4.99 14.86 14.63
CA PHE A 152 6.12 13.96 14.40
C PHE A 152 5.77 12.73 13.55
N ILE A 153 4.49 12.39 13.33
CA ILE A 153 4.07 11.18 12.59
C ILE A 153 4.72 11.13 11.20
N PHE A 154 4.72 12.23 10.45
CA PHE A 154 5.25 12.23 9.08
C PHE A 154 6.78 12.10 9.05
N PRO A 155 7.56 12.89 9.82
CA PRO A 155 9.01 12.67 9.95
C PRO A 155 9.37 11.26 10.41
N LEU A 156 8.64 10.72 11.40
CA LEU A 156 8.84 9.35 11.89
C LEU A 156 8.52 8.31 10.82
N GLY A 157 7.48 8.53 10.02
CA GLY A 157 7.13 7.64 8.91
C GLY A 157 8.25 7.58 7.89
N VAL A 158 8.79 8.74 7.50
CA VAL A 158 9.95 8.81 6.60
C VAL A 158 11.17 8.10 7.20
N LEU A 159 11.47 8.29 8.48
CA LEU A 159 12.56 7.58 9.16
C LEU A 159 12.33 6.06 9.15
N LEU A 160 11.10 5.62 9.40
CA LEU A 160 10.71 4.21 9.37
C LEU A 160 10.87 3.62 7.96
N ALA A 161 10.53 4.40 6.92
CA ALA A 161 10.76 4.03 5.53
C ALA A 161 12.26 3.78 5.26
N LEU A 162 13.13 4.70 5.69
CA LEU A 162 14.57 4.59 5.54
C LEU A 162 15.12 3.37 6.29
N LEU A 163 14.60 3.07 7.49
CA LEU A 163 14.97 1.87 8.24
C LEU A 163 14.56 0.59 7.52
N PHE A 164 13.34 0.52 6.97
CA PHE A 164 12.89 -0.65 6.21
C PHE A 164 13.68 -0.84 4.91
N ASP A 165 14.02 0.25 4.23
CA ASP A 165 14.87 0.20 3.03
C ASP A 165 16.29 -0.27 3.36
N PHE A 166 16.87 0.21 4.47
CA PHE A 166 18.17 -0.22 4.96
C PHE A 166 18.20 -1.73 5.26
N VAL A 167 17.18 -2.23 5.98
CA VAL A 167 17.06 -3.66 6.30
C VAL A 167 16.87 -4.53 5.05
N LYS A 168 16.21 -4.01 4.01
CA LYS A 168 15.91 -4.76 2.78
C LYS A 168 16.97 -4.60 1.67
N TYR A 169 18.09 -3.91 1.91
CA TYR A 169 19.12 -3.63 0.89
C TYR A 169 18.55 -3.10 -0.44
N ARG A 170 17.46 -2.31 -0.39
CA ARG A 170 16.95 -1.64 -1.60
C ARG A 170 17.77 -0.36 -1.78
N GLN A 171 18.56 -0.31 -2.86
CA GLN A 171 19.37 0.86 -3.21
C GLN A 171 18.52 2.13 -3.21
N ILE A 172 18.99 3.16 -2.52
CA ILE A 172 18.29 4.43 -2.31
C ILE A 172 17.95 5.05 -3.68
N VAL A 173 16.68 5.44 -3.82
CA VAL A 173 16.13 6.05 -5.03
C VAL A 173 16.18 7.58 -4.96
N SER A 174 16.60 8.20 -6.05
CA SER A 174 16.59 9.66 -6.20
C SER A 174 15.16 10.18 -6.36
N ILE A 175 14.67 10.95 -5.37
CA ILE A 175 13.36 11.62 -5.41
C ILE A 175 13.47 13.02 -6.05
N LYS A 176 14.69 13.53 -6.28
CA LYS A 176 14.95 14.91 -6.74
C LYS A 176 14.26 15.27 -8.06
N GLN A 177 13.97 14.29 -8.91
CA GLN A 177 13.35 14.52 -10.22
C GLN A 177 11.81 14.38 -10.20
N ASN A 178 11.18 14.13 -9.04
CA ASN A 178 9.73 13.94 -8.96
C ASN A 178 8.94 15.27 -9.10
N PRO A 179 7.90 15.34 -9.96
CA PRO A 179 7.16 16.57 -10.23
C PRO A 179 6.35 17.14 -9.04
N VAL A 180 6.00 16.30 -8.06
CA VAL A 180 5.23 16.67 -6.86
C VAL A 180 6.11 17.34 -5.81
N VAL A 181 7.40 17.00 -5.76
CA VAL A 181 8.36 17.50 -4.75
C VAL A 181 9.58 18.18 -5.37
N SER A 182 9.45 18.65 -6.62
CA SER A 182 10.57 19.24 -7.38
C SER A 182 11.03 20.60 -6.85
N SER A 183 10.26 21.26 -5.98
CA SER A 183 10.64 22.49 -5.29
C SER A 183 10.10 22.53 -3.86
N PRO A 184 10.70 23.32 -2.95
CA PRO A 184 10.25 23.43 -1.56
C PRO A 184 8.77 23.84 -1.44
N ALA A 185 8.32 24.78 -2.27
CA ALA A 185 6.93 25.22 -2.28
C ALA A 185 5.97 24.10 -2.70
N LYS A 186 6.31 23.36 -3.77
CA LYS A 186 5.50 22.21 -4.22
C LYS A 186 5.48 21.09 -3.19
N ALA A 187 6.62 20.79 -2.56
CA ALA A 187 6.71 19.80 -1.50
C ALA A 187 5.86 20.18 -0.27
N LEU A 188 5.86 21.47 0.11
CA LEU A 188 5.01 21.97 1.19
C LEU A 188 3.52 21.84 0.83
N THR A 189 3.11 22.28 -0.36
CA THR A 189 1.73 22.15 -0.83
C THR A 189 1.29 20.69 -0.89
N ALA A 190 2.14 19.80 -1.41
CA ALA A 190 1.88 18.37 -1.47
C ALA A 190 1.73 17.77 -0.06
N GLY A 191 2.61 18.15 0.89
CA GLY A 191 2.51 17.72 2.28
C GLY A 191 1.18 18.13 2.93
N ILE A 192 0.76 19.39 2.77
CA ILE A 192 -0.53 19.88 3.27
C ILE A 192 -1.69 19.10 2.64
N ALA A 193 -1.67 18.92 1.32
CA ALA A 193 -2.71 18.19 0.60
C ALA A 193 -2.81 16.72 1.04
N ILE A 194 -1.68 16.05 1.25
CA ILE A 194 -1.60 14.68 1.75
C ILE A 194 -2.19 14.58 3.16
N ILE A 195 -1.81 15.48 4.06
CA ILE A 195 -2.34 15.52 5.43
C ILE A 195 -3.86 15.72 5.41
N ALA A 196 -4.35 16.66 4.61
CA ALA A 196 -5.78 16.91 4.46
C ALA A 196 -6.51 15.68 3.90
N GLY A 197 -5.98 15.06 2.84
CA GLY A 197 -6.53 13.86 2.23
C GLY A 197 -6.59 12.67 3.19
N LEU A 198 -5.49 12.37 3.90
CA LEU A 198 -5.45 11.32 4.91
C LEU A 198 -6.39 11.58 6.08
N THR A 199 -6.60 12.85 6.45
CA THR A 199 -7.57 13.20 7.48
C THR A 199 -9.00 12.87 7.04
N VAL A 200 -9.33 13.12 5.77
CA VAL A 200 -10.62 12.71 5.19
C VAL A 200 -10.74 11.19 5.19
N VAL A 201 -9.72 10.47 4.69
CA VAL A 201 -9.70 9.00 4.68
C VAL A 201 -9.88 8.43 6.10
N SER A 202 -9.16 8.96 7.09
CA SER A 202 -9.27 8.54 8.49
C SER A 202 -10.67 8.74 9.06
N ARG A 203 -11.36 9.83 8.70
CA ARG A 203 -12.74 10.07 9.14
C ARG A 203 -13.72 9.13 8.43
N SER A 204 -13.55 8.91 7.13
CA SER A 204 -14.39 7.99 6.35
C SER A 204 -14.23 6.56 6.84
N GLU A 205 -13.00 6.12 7.09
CA GLU A 205 -12.66 4.81 7.64
C GLU A 205 -13.40 4.59 8.98
N LYS A 206 -13.25 5.52 9.93
CA LYS A 206 -13.93 5.43 11.24
C LYS A 206 -15.43 5.42 11.13
N TYR A 207 -15.98 6.22 10.20
CA TYR A 207 -17.41 6.27 9.95
C TYR A 207 -17.90 4.91 9.46
N ILE A 208 -17.26 4.34 8.43
CA ILE A 208 -17.62 3.02 7.89
C ILE A 208 -17.48 1.93 8.96
N ALA A 209 -16.34 1.90 9.65
CA ALA A 209 -16.07 0.90 10.67
C ALA A 209 -17.12 0.92 11.79
N HIS A 210 -17.46 2.09 12.32
CA HIS A 210 -18.49 2.21 13.36
C HIS A 210 -19.88 1.80 12.87
N HIS A 211 -20.25 2.18 11.64
CA HIS A 211 -21.58 1.85 11.12
C HIS A 211 -21.72 0.35 10.87
N VAL A 212 -20.70 -0.28 10.30
CA VAL A 212 -20.68 -1.73 10.08
C VAL A 212 -20.67 -2.46 11.42
N GLN A 213 -19.83 -2.04 12.37
CA GLN A 213 -19.77 -2.66 13.69
C GLN A 213 -21.12 -2.57 14.40
N LYS A 214 -21.73 -1.39 14.45
CA LYS A 214 -23.06 -1.18 15.05
C LYS A 214 -24.14 -2.05 14.39
N TYR A 215 -24.06 -2.22 13.08
CA TYR A 215 -24.98 -3.09 12.34
C TYR A 215 -24.79 -4.57 12.71
N VAL A 216 -23.55 -5.05 12.78
CA VAL A 216 -23.21 -6.41 13.21
C VAL A 216 -23.62 -6.66 14.65
N ASP A 217 -23.35 -5.73 15.56
CA ASP A 217 -23.70 -5.87 16.98
C ASP A 217 -25.22 -5.98 17.20
N SER A 218 -26.00 -5.29 16.37
CA SER A 218 -27.46 -5.30 16.45
C SER A 218 -28.10 -6.52 15.80
N HIS A 219 -27.53 -7.07 14.73
CA HIS A 219 -28.16 -8.14 13.94
C HIS A 219 -27.46 -9.50 14.01
N ALA A 220 -26.20 -9.56 14.46
CA ALA A 220 -25.37 -10.76 14.47
C ALA A 220 -24.48 -10.84 15.73
N LYS A 221 -25.12 -10.92 16.91
CA LYS A 221 -24.46 -11.05 18.22
C LYS A 221 -23.34 -12.11 18.32
N PRO A 222 -23.41 -13.29 17.65
CA PRO A 222 -22.32 -14.25 17.68
C PRO A 222 -21.02 -13.74 17.07
N LEU A 223 -21.10 -12.87 16.05
CA LEU A 223 -19.94 -12.28 15.38
C LEU A 223 -19.39 -11.07 16.15
N ALA A 224 -20.25 -10.38 16.91
CA ALA A 224 -19.89 -9.22 17.73
C ALA A 224 -18.92 -9.54 18.89
N LYS A 225 -18.86 -10.81 19.33
CA LYS A 225 -17.98 -11.26 20.42
C LYS A 225 -16.63 -11.80 19.94
N GLY A 226 -16.38 -11.80 18.63
CA GLY A 226 -15.15 -12.33 18.06
C GLY A 226 -13.97 -11.38 18.19
N TRP A 227 -12.75 -11.93 18.12
CA TRP A 227 -11.49 -11.19 18.05
C TRP A 227 -11.29 -10.42 16.73
N LEU A 228 -12.20 -10.60 15.76
CA LEU A 228 -12.07 -10.06 14.41
C LEU A 228 -12.71 -8.66 14.34
N PRO A 229 -11.96 -7.59 13.99
CA PRO A 229 -12.50 -6.24 13.88
C PRO A 229 -13.30 -6.06 12.57
N ILE A 230 -14.51 -6.63 12.51
CA ILE A 230 -15.34 -6.73 11.29
C ILE A 230 -15.61 -5.35 10.66
N GLY A 231 -15.86 -4.32 11.47
CA GLY A 231 -16.04 -2.96 10.98
C GLY A 231 -14.83 -2.45 10.18
N HIS A 232 -13.62 -2.68 10.69
CA HIS A 232 -12.38 -2.30 10.01
C HIS A 232 -12.11 -3.19 8.80
N VAL A 233 -12.40 -4.49 8.85
CA VAL A 233 -12.31 -5.38 7.68
C VAL A 233 -13.17 -4.86 6.53
N ALA A 234 -14.42 -4.47 6.80
CA ALA A 234 -15.31 -3.93 5.80
C ALA A 234 -14.82 -2.58 5.24
N SER A 235 -14.29 -1.72 6.10
CA SER A 235 -13.66 -0.46 5.72
C SER A 235 -12.45 -0.65 4.80
N VAL A 236 -11.53 -1.57 5.16
CA VAL A 236 -10.39 -1.94 4.31
C VAL A 236 -10.86 -2.50 2.98
N ALA A 237 -11.83 -3.42 2.97
CA ALA A 237 -12.37 -3.98 1.72
C ALA A 237 -12.97 -2.89 0.81
N THR A 238 -13.66 -1.91 1.42
CA THR A 238 -14.26 -0.78 0.70
C THR A 238 -13.18 0.12 0.10
N LEU A 239 -12.17 0.49 0.90
CA LEU A 239 -11.06 1.33 0.45
C LEU A 239 -10.16 0.61 -0.57
N ALA A 240 -9.98 -0.71 -0.43
CA ALA A 240 -9.32 -1.57 -1.42
C ALA A 240 -10.07 -1.57 -2.76
N GLY A 241 -11.40 -1.74 -2.74
CA GLY A 241 -12.21 -1.68 -3.95
C GLY A 241 -12.15 -0.32 -4.64
N ILE A 242 -12.29 0.77 -3.87
CA ILE A 242 -12.18 2.14 -4.39
C ILE A 242 -10.78 2.42 -4.94
N GLY A 243 -9.74 2.02 -4.21
CA GLY A 243 -8.35 2.19 -4.61
C GLY A 243 -8.01 1.44 -5.89
N TRP A 244 -8.44 0.18 -5.98
CA TRP A 244 -8.28 -0.64 -7.19
C TRP A 244 -8.97 -0.01 -8.40
N TYR A 245 -10.23 0.42 -8.24
CA TYR A 245 -10.97 1.10 -9.30
C TYR A 245 -10.29 2.41 -9.74
N GLY A 246 -9.84 3.22 -8.78
CA GLY A 246 -9.15 4.49 -9.02
C GLY A 246 -7.83 4.30 -9.77
N ILE A 247 -6.98 3.35 -9.31
CA ILE A 247 -5.71 3.01 -9.96
C ILE A 247 -5.95 2.47 -11.38
N SER A 248 -6.92 1.57 -11.55
CA SER A 248 -7.25 1.01 -12.88
C SER A 248 -7.69 2.10 -13.86
N LYS A 249 -8.50 3.06 -13.39
CA LYS A 249 -8.92 4.20 -14.20
C LYS A 249 -7.76 5.14 -14.54
N LEU A 250 -6.86 5.37 -13.58
CA LEU A 250 -5.67 6.20 -13.76
C LEU A 250 -4.73 5.60 -14.80
N TYR A 251 -4.42 4.30 -14.70
CA TYR A 251 -3.59 3.60 -15.69
C TYR A 251 -4.21 3.70 -17.09
N ARG A 252 -5.50 3.40 -17.23
CA ARG A 252 -6.19 3.53 -18.52
C ARG A 252 -6.11 4.95 -19.11
N LYS A 253 -6.21 5.98 -18.27
CA LYS A 253 -6.06 7.38 -18.70
C LYS A 253 -4.65 7.65 -19.23
N ILE A 254 -3.63 7.28 -18.46
CA ILE A 254 -2.22 7.46 -18.83
C ILE A 254 -1.92 6.74 -20.15
N GLU A 255 -2.38 5.50 -20.30
CA GLU A 255 -2.20 4.71 -21.51
C GLU A 255 -2.92 5.29 -22.73
N SER A 256 -4.14 5.82 -22.54
CA SER A 256 -4.90 6.45 -23.63
C SER A 256 -4.20 7.69 -24.19
N SER A 257 -3.54 8.47 -23.34
CA SER A 257 -2.75 9.63 -23.76
C SER A 257 -1.56 9.21 -24.63
N GLN A 258 -0.93 8.08 -24.31
CA GLN A 258 0.26 7.60 -25.02
C GLN A 258 -0.07 6.83 -26.30
N ASN A 259 -1.19 6.09 -26.33
CA ASN A 259 -1.69 5.44 -27.56
C ASN A 259 -1.91 6.44 -28.70
N THR A 260 -2.16 7.72 -28.39
CA THR A 260 -2.30 8.79 -29.40
C THR A 260 -0.96 9.07 -30.11
N VAL A 261 0.16 8.90 -29.41
CA VAL A 261 1.52 9.14 -29.91
C VAL A 261 2.04 7.91 -30.66
N GLU A 262 1.71 6.70 -30.19
CA GLU A 262 2.23 5.44 -30.74
C GLU A 262 1.18 4.68 -31.58
N LYS A 263 0.65 5.33 -32.62
CA LYS A 263 -0.31 4.72 -33.55
C LYS A 263 0.18 3.41 -34.16
N ILE A 264 1.49 3.18 -34.23
CA ILE A 264 2.08 1.94 -34.76
C ILE A 264 1.69 0.70 -33.95
N PHE A 265 1.36 0.84 -32.65
CA PHE A 265 0.94 -0.28 -31.78
C PHE A 265 -0.58 -0.37 -31.58
N SER A 266 -1.35 0.32 -32.43
CA SER A 266 -2.82 0.28 -32.37
C SER A 266 -3.44 -0.91 -33.10
N ARG A 267 -2.67 -1.62 -33.93
CA ARG A 267 -3.10 -2.83 -34.63
C ARG A 267 -2.69 -4.07 -33.85
N ASN A 268 -3.58 -5.06 -33.84
CA ASN A 268 -3.27 -6.38 -33.32
C ASN A 268 -2.21 -7.04 -34.21
N PRO A 269 -1.28 -7.82 -33.65
CA PRO A 269 -0.42 -8.70 -34.43
C PRO A 269 -1.25 -9.81 -35.09
N ASP A 270 -0.84 -10.24 -36.29
CA ASP A 270 -1.50 -11.33 -37.00
C ASP A 270 -0.91 -12.70 -36.61
N GLU A 271 0.24 -12.71 -35.94
CA GLU A 271 0.99 -13.94 -35.66
C GLU A 271 0.47 -14.70 -34.44
N ILE A 272 0.22 -16.00 -34.65
CA ILE A 272 -0.37 -16.89 -33.64
C ILE A 272 0.50 -17.09 -32.38
N TYR A 273 1.82 -16.86 -32.49
CA TYR A 273 2.78 -17.08 -31.40
C TYR A 273 3.00 -15.86 -30.50
N VAL A 274 2.11 -14.88 -30.59
CA VAL A 274 2.29 -13.57 -30.00
C VAL A 274 1.06 -13.19 -29.16
N SER A 275 1.28 -12.75 -27.92
CA SER A 275 0.19 -12.28 -27.05
C SER A 275 -0.58 -11.13 -27.70
N GLY A 276 -1.91 -11.21 -27.66
CA GLY A 276 -2.80 -10.21 -28.22
C GLY A 276 -3.02 -10.30 -29.73
N SER A 277 -2.54 -11.35 -30.39
CA SER A 277 -2.98 -11.66 -31.76
C SER A 277 -4.45 -12.08 -31.82
N THR A 278 -5.01 -12.18 -33.03
CA THR A 278 -6.38 -12.68 -33.24
C THR A 278 -6.59 -14.10 -32.73
N SER A 279 -5.52 -14.89 -32.61
CA SER A 279 -5.53 -16.26 -32.09
C SER A 279 -5.15 -16.35 -30.61
N SER A 280 -4.83 -15.24 -29.96
CA SER A 280 -4.42 -15.19 -28.55
C SER A 280 -5.64 -15.17 -27.61
N HIS A 281 -5.58 -15.96 -26.53
CA HIS A 281 -6.56 -15.91 -25.44
C HIS A 281 -6.53 -14.58 -24.66
N VAL A 282 -5.38 -13.90 -24.65
CA VAL A 282 -5.25 -12.54 -24.10
C VAL A 282 -5.59 -11.55 -25.20
N SER A 283 -6.58 -10.68 -24.98
CA SER A 283 -7.00 -9.66 -25.96
C SER A 283 -5.97 -8.53 -26.06
N TRP A 284 -5.66 -8.07 -27.28
CA TRP A 284 -4.75 -6.93 -27.51
C TRP A 284 -5.12 -5.70 -26.69
N GLN A 285 -6.42 -5.43 -26.57
CA GLN A 285 -6.94 -4.27 -25.87
C GLN A 285 -6.70 -4.35 -24.35
N THR A 286 -6.52 -5.56 -23.81
CA THR A 286 -6.22 -5.80 -22.40
C THR A 286 -4.74 -5.65 -22.07
N LEU A 287 -3.85 -5.65 -23.06
CA LEU A 287 -2.43 -5.43 -22.87
C LEU A 287 -2.14 -3.96 -22.58
N SER A 288 -1.28 -3.73 -21.59
CA SER A 288 -0.72 -2.41 -21.28
C SER A 288 0.06 -1.85 -22.45
N LEU A 289 0.33 -0.54 -22.48
CA LEU A 289 1.18 0.03 -23.53
C LEU A 289 2.56 -0.62 -23.56
N GLN A 290 3.16 -0.90 -22.41
CA GLN A 290 4.45 -1.58 -22.35
C GLN A 290 4.35 -3.02 -22.85
N GLY A 291 3.23 -3.70 -22.58
CA GLY A 291 2.92 -4.98 -23.19
C GLY A 291 2.87 -4.87 -24.71
N ARG A 292 2.16 -3.88 -25.24
CA ARG A 292 2.07 -3.65 -26.69
C ARG A 292 3.39 -3.25 -27.32
N ARG A 293 4.25 -2.46 -26.66
CA ARG A 293 5.61 -2.17 -27.11
C ARG A 293 6.48 -3.42 -27.10
N HIS A 294 6.43 -4.18 -26.02
CA HIS A 294 7.14 -5.46 -25.93
C HIS A 294 6.65 -6.43 -27.00
N ILE A 295 5.39 -6.41 -27.40
CA ILE A 295 4.91 -7.25 -28.48
C ILE A 295 5.25 -6.67 -29.85
N GLY A 296 4.99 -5.39 -30.06
CA GLY A 296 5.10 -4.70 -31.34
C GLY A 296 6.54 -4.42 -31.79
N THR A 297 7.52 -4.44 -30.88
CA THR A 297 8.96 -4.38 -31.22
C THR A 297 9.56 -5.76 -31.50
N ARG A 298 8.72 -6.76 -31.82
CA ARG A 298 9.21 -8.09 -32.18
C ARG A 298 10.05 -8.01 -33.45
N ILE A 299 11.14 -8.75 -33.45
CA ILE A 299 11.93 -8.97 -34.66
C ILE A 299 11.18 -10.06 -35.43
N SER A 300 10.89 -9.83 -36.71
CA SER A 300 10.21 -10.83 -37.54
C SER A 300 11.17 -11.97 -37.91
N LYS A 301 10.65 -13.15 -38.27
CA LYS A 301 11.51 -14.23 -38.81
C LYS A 301 12.33 -13.80 -40.03
N GLN A 302 11.80 -12.87 -40.84
CA GLN A 302 12.48 -12.34 -42.02
C GLN A 302 13.69 -11.51 -41.62
N GLN A 303 13.53 -10.61 -40.64
CA GLN A 303 14.64 -9.84 -40.08
C GLN A 303 15.68 -10.72 -39.40
N LEU A 304 15.28 -11.79 -38.70
CA LEU A 304 16.25 -12.74 -38.13
C LEU A 304 17.07 -13.46 -39.22
N ASN A 305 16.45 -13.81 -40.35
CA ASN A 305 17.15 -14.43 -41.47
C ASN A 305 18.10 -13.44 -42.16
N GLU A 306 17.68 -12.18 -42.30
CA GLU A 306 18.43 -11.12 -42.98
C GLU A 306 19.59 -10.59 -42.12
N ASP A 307 19.31 -10.12 -40.91
CA ASP A 307 20.25 -9.41 -40.05
C ASP A 307 21.23 -10.34 -39.31
N LEU A 308 20.79 -11.55 -38.97
CA LEU A 308 21.58 -12.53 -38.20
C LEU A 308 22.01 -13.74 -39.03
N HIS A 309 21.71 -13.75 -40.33
CA HIS A 309 22.09 -14.79 -41.29
C HIS A 309 21.65 -16.22 -40.89
N ILE A 310 20.52 -16.33 -40.20
CA ILE A 310 19.94 -17.62 -39.81
C ILE A 310 19.19 -18.18 -41.03
N LYS A 311 19.61 -19.34 -41.56
CA LYS A 311 19.03 -19.88 -42.82
C LYS A 311 17.55 -20.25 -42.73
N ASN A 312 17.01 -20.54 -41.54
CA ASN A 312 15.64 -20.98 -41.30
C ASN A 312 15.16 -20.54 -39.90
N ALA A 313 15.12 -19.24 -39.61
CA ALA A 313 14.62 -18.79 -38.31
C ALA A 313 13.14 -19.18 -38.12
N LEU A 314 12.84 -19.67 -36.91
CA LEU A 314 11.46 -19.89 -36.46
C LEU A 314 10.79 -18.56 -36.12
N GLU A 315 9.47 -18.53 -36.15
CA GLU A 315 8.72 -17.35 -35.73
C GLU A 315 8.96 -17.09 -34.24
N PRO A 316 9.41 -15.89 -33.85
CA PRO A 316 9.69 -15.61 -32.45
C PRO A 316 8.41 -15.59 -31.63
N ILE A 317 8.43 -16.34 -30.53
CA ILE A 317 7.36 -16.34 -29.54
C ILE A 317 7.56 -15.12 -28.63
N ARG A 318 6.57 -14.23 -28.54
CA ARG A 318 6.55 -13.16 -27.52
C ARG A 318 5.28 -13.27 -26.69
N ILE A 319 5.48 -13.51 -25.41
CA ILE A 319 4.41 -13.66 -24.44
C ILE A 319 4.46 -12.48 -23.48
N TYR A 320 3.33 -11.81 -23.35
CA TYR A 320 3.11 -10.84 -22.29
C TYR A 320 1.85 -11.23 -21.51
N VAL A 321 1.99 -11.35 -20.19
CA VAL A 321 0.92 -11.62 -19.25
C VAL A 321 1.01 -10.57 -18.16
N GLY A 322 0.10 -9.59 -18.18
CA GLY A 322 0.11 -8.46 -17.26
C GLY A 322 -0.80 -7.33 -17.72
N TYR A 323 -1.29 -6.55 -16.75
CA TYR A 323 -1.98 -5.27 -16.93
C TYR A 323 -1.02 -4.11 -16.67
#